data_AF-T1A9M4-F1
#
_entry.id   AF-T1A9M4-F1
#
_cell.length_a   1.000
_cell.length_b   1.000
_cell.length_c   1.000
_cell.angle_alpha   90.00
_cell.angle_beta   90.00
_cell.angle_gamma   90.00
#
_symmetry.space_group_name_H-M   'P 1'
#
loop_
_entity.id
_entity.type
_entity.pdbx_description
1 polymer ?
#
loop_
_entity_poly.entity_id
_entity_poly.type
_entity_poly.pdbx_seq_one_letter_code
_entity_poly.pdbx_strand_id
1 'polypeptide(L)'
;KPRLFTRMLYQQSREESAEILRRVLQLMSPHPAGYHPLSYTVWYEHAAQLNPPLSQEVEKLLASASPVSDADVRRLHALHIAARDVEMFELAQRDLRELIGRTEQDTADAER
;
A
#
# COMPACT_ATOMS: atom_id res chain seq x y z
N LYS A 1 13.11 10.52 17.92
CA LYS A 1 11.68 10.24 18.20
C LYS A 1 11.32 8.93 17.51
N PRO A 2 11.06 7.82 18.22
CA PRO A 2 10.70 6.58 17.55
C PRO A 2 9.27 6.73 17.04
N ARG A 3 9.06 6.62 15.73
CA ARG A 3 7.71 6.57 15.14
C ARG A 3 7.21 5.13 15.23
N LEU A 4 6.92 4.69 16.44
CA LEU A 4 6.12 3.49 16.64
C LEU A 4 4.67 3.90 16.44
N PHE A 5 4.19 3.75 15.21
CA PHE A 5 2.80 3.49 14.88
C PHE A 5 2.81 3.17 13.40
N THR A 6 2.66 1.88 13.07
CA THR A 6 2.27 1.41 11.75
C THR A 6 1.13 2.29 11.28
N ARG A 7 1.42 3.23 10.38
CA ARG A 7 0.41 4.16 9.88
C ARG A 7 -0.64 3.29 9.20
N MET A 8 -1.85 3.22 9.75
CA MET A 8 -2.95 2.53 9.07
C MET A 8 -3.05 3.11 7.66
N LEU A 9 -2.91 2.24 6.66
CA LEU A 9 -3.12 2.60 5.26
C LEU A 9 -4.60 3.00 5.08
N TYR A 10 -4.87 3.86 4.11
CA TYR A 10 -6.21 4.37 3.79
C TYR A 10 -6.84 5.22 4.91
N GLN A 11 -6.27 6.40 5.17
CA GLN A 11 -6.75 7.34 6.20
C GLN A 11 -7.75 8.38 5.67
N GLN A 12 -8.23 8.18 4.44
CA GLN A 12 -9.15 9.11 3.82
C GLN A 12 -10.49 9.12 4.57
N SER A 13 -11.08 10.30 4.70
CA SER A 13 -12.45 10.43 5.17
C SER A 13 -13.42 9.72 4.22
N ARG A 14 -14.67 9.58 4.65
CA ARG A 14 -15.73 9.04 3.80
C ARG A 14 -15.92 9.90 2.53
N GLU A 15 -15.82 11.22 2.66
CA GLU A 15 -16.01 12.16 1.57
C GLU A 15 -14.84 12.10 0.58
N GLU A 16 -13.60 12.04 1.08
CA GLU A 16 -12.39 11.90 0.27
C GLU A 16 -12.36 10.55 -0.47
N SER A 17 -12.66 9.46 0.23
CA SER A 17 -12.72 8.12 -0.38
C SER A 17 -13.84 8.00 -1.41
N ALA A 18 -14.98 8.69 -1.23
CA ALA A 18 -16.03 8.76 -2.25
C ALA A 18 -15.58 9.52 -3.51
N GLU A 19 -14.76 10.56 -3.37
CA GLU A 19 -14.16 11.25 -4.52
C GLU A 19 -13.17 10.34 -5.26
N ILE A 20 -12.30 9.65 -4.52
CA ILE A 20 -11.36 8.69 -5.08
C ILE A 20 -12.11 7.59 -5.82
N LEU A 21 -13.17 7.02 -5.23
CA LEU A 21 -14.00 6.00 -5.86
C LEU A 21 -14.52 6.45 -7.23
N ARG A 22 -15.04 7.68 -7.35
CA ARG A 22 -15.51 8.21 -8.65
C ARG A 22 -14.38 8.26 -9.68
N ARG A 23 -13.19 8.71 -9.29
CA ARG A 23 -12.00 8.75 -10.16
C ARG A 23 -11.56 7.34 -10.57
N VAL A 24 -11.52 6.41 -9.62
CA VAL A 24 -11.18 5.00 -9.86
C VAL A 24 -12.11 4.39 -10.91
N LEU A 25 -13.43 4.58 -10.79
CA LEU A 25 -14.38 4.04 -11.77
C LEU A 25 -14.15 4.60 -13.18
N GLN A 26 -13.83 5.90 -13.29
CA GLN A 26 -13.47 6.52 -14.58
C GLN A 26 -12.20 5.90 -15.17
N LEU A 27 -11.16 5.71 -14.35
CA LEU A 27 -9.89 5.10 -14.77
C LEU A 27 -10.03 3.63 -15.16
N MET A 28 -10.88 2.87 -14.46
CA MET A 28 -11.08 1.44 -14.72
C MET A 28 -11.92 1.17 -15.98
N SER A 29 -12.89 2.03 -16.27
CA SER A 29 -13.88 1.81 -17.33
C SER A 29 -13.34 1.47 -18.74
N PRO A 30 -12.17 1.98 -19.18
CA PRO A 30 -11.63 1.66 -20.50
C PRO A 30 -10.92 0.30 -20.59
N HIS A 31 -10.75 -0.40 -19.46
CA HIS A 31 -9.92 -1.59 -19.36
C HIS A 31 -10.73 -2.88 -19.20
N PRO A 32 -10.26 -4.02 -19.74
CA PRO A 32 -10.95 -5.30 -19.63
C PRO A 32 -10.83 -5.97 -18.26
N ALA A 33 -9.90 -5.52 -17.39
CA ALA A 33 -9.79 -6.04 -16.04
C ALA A 33 -11.09 -5.88 -15.24
N GLY A 34 -11.46 -6.89 -14.47
CA GLY A 34 -12.70 -6.87 -13.69
C GLY A 34 -12.69 -5.86 -12.53
N TYR A 35 -13.87 -5.51 -12.04
CA TYR A 35 -14.08 -4.65 -10.86
C TYR A 35 -13.97 -5.40 -9.53
N HIS A 36 -13.15 -6.45 -9.46
CA HIS A 36 -12.95 -7.22 -8.23
C HIS A 36 -12.09 -6.44 -7.22
N PRO A 37 -12.13 -6.79 -5.92
CA PRO A 37 -11.42 -6.05 -4.87
C PRO A 37 -9.92 -5.85 -5.15
N LEU A 38 -9.26 -6.86 -5.72
CA LEU A 38 -7.84 -6.78 -6.05
C LEU A 38 -7.55 -5.70 -7.10
N SER A 39 -8.37 -5.63 -8.15
CA SER A 39 -8.32 -4.55 -9.15
C SER A 39 -8.59 -3.20 -8.50
N TYR A 40 -9.63 -3.12 -7.69
CA TYR A 40 -9.99 -1.87 -7.01
C TYR A 40 -8.84 -1.34 -6.15
N THR A 41 -8.13 -2.17 -5.39
CA THR A 41 -6.98 -1.73 -4.57
C THR A 41 -5.87 -1.11 -5.42
N VAL A 42 -5.53 -1.71 -6.56
CA VAL A 42 -4.52 -1.18 -7.49
C VAL A 42 -4.90 0.23 -7.95
N TRP A 43 -6.12 0.39 -8.45
CA TRP A 43 -6.60 1.67 -8.95
C TRP A 43 -6.80 2.70 -7.84
N TYR A 44 -7.26 2.28 -6.66
CA TYR A 44 -7.44 3.15 -5.51
C TYR A 44 -6.11 3.72 -5.05
N GLU A 45 -5.09 2.88 -4.86
CA GLU A 45 -3.77 3.35 -4.43
C GLU A 45 -3.11 4.29 -5.44
N HIS A 46 -3.32 4.03 -6.75
CA HIS A 46 -2.90 4.94 -7.80
C HIS A 46 -3.66 6.28 -7.74
N ALA A 47 -4.98 6.26 -7.74
CA ALA A 47 -5.82 7.47 -7.74
C ALA A 47 -5.63 8.34 -6.48
N ALA A 48 -5.36 7.69 -5.33
CA ALA A 48 -5.08 8.35 -4.06
C ALA A 48 -3.59 8.70 -3.85
N GLN A 49 -2.71 8.34 -4.80
CA GLN A 49 -1.26 8.57 -4.73
C GLN A 49 -0.60 8.04 -3.44
N LEU A 50 -1.08 6.88 -2.96
CA LEU A 50 -0.60 6.25 -1.73
C LEU A 50 0.63 5.38 -1.93
N ASN A 51 0.88 4.96 -3.16
CA ASN A 51 1.94 4.04 -3.52
C ASN A 51 2.68 4.55 -4.77
N PRO A 52 3.67 5.45 -4.61
CA PRO A 52 4.35 6.07 -5.75
C PRO A 52 4.99 5.07 -6.72
N PRO A 53 5.65 3.98 -6.27
CA PRO A 53 6.15 2.93 -7.17
C PRO A 53 5.04 2.29 -8.02
N LEU A 54 3.90 1.97 -7.42
CA LEU A 54 2.74 1.44 -8.15
C LEU A 54 2.22 2.46 -9.16
N SER A 55 2.03 3.73 -8.75
CA SER A 55 1.52 4.77 -9.63
C SER A 55 2.37 4.95 -10.88
N GLN A 56 3.71 4.91 -10.75
CA GLN A 56 4.62 5.01 -11.88
C GLN A 56 4.45 3.85 -12.87
N GLU A 57 4.27 2.62 -12.38
CA GLU A 57 4.04 1.47 -13.25
C GLU A 57 2.67 1.50 -13.93
N VAL A 58 1.64 1.95 -13.23
CA VAL A 58 0.30 2.18 -13.82
C VAL A 58 0.37 3.25 -14.92
N GLU A 59 1.04 4.37 -14.68
CA GLU A 59 1.22 5.44 -15.67
C GLU A 59 1.96 4.96 -16.93
N LYS A 60 2.98 4.11 -16.78
CA LYS A 60 3.66 3.48 -17.92
C LYS A 60 2.73 2.60 -18.75
N LEU A 61 1.88 1.80 -18.09
CA LEU A 61 0.88 0.98 -18.79
C LEU A 61 -0.14 1.85 -19.52
N LEU A 62 -0.64 2.90 -18.88
CA LEU A 62 -1.57 3.85 -19.50
C LEU A 62 -0.94 4.57 -20.71
N ALA A 63 0.33 4.96 -20.61
CA ALA A 63 1.07 5.60 -21.71
C ALA A 63 1.32 4.65 -22.90
N SER A 64 1.38 3.34 -22.67
CA SER A 64 1.55 2.34 -23.72
C SER A 64 0.30 2.10 -24.60
N ALA A 65 -0.84 2.74 -24.25
CA ALA A 65 -2.14 2.56 -24.89
C ALA A 65 -2.66 1.11 -24.94
N SER A 66 -2.05 0.21 -24.16
CA SER A 66 -2.51 -1.18 -24.03
C SER A 66 -3.56 -1.28 -22.92
N PRO A 67 -4.72 -1.91 -23.16
CA PRO A 67 -5.73 -2.09 -22.11
C PRO A 67 -5.19 -2.95 -20.97
N VAL A 68 -5.39 -2.51 -19.72
CA VAL A 68 -4.95 -3.23 -18.53
C VAL A 68 -5.80 -4.49 -18.34
N SER A 69 -5.17 -5.66 -18.40
CA SER A 69 -5.83 -6.96 -18.22
C SER A 69 -5.85 -7.41 -16.76
N ASP A 70 -6.64 -8.45 -16.43
CA ASP A 70 -6.59 -9.06 -15.11
C ASP A 70 -5.20 -9.62 -14.76
N ALA A 71 -4.41 -10.04 -15.75
CA ALA A 71 -3.05 -10.50 -15.53
C ALA A 71 -2.12 -9.36 -15.11
N ASP A 72 -2.27 -8.18 -15.72
CA ASP A 72 -1.52 -6.98 -15.35
C ASP A 72 -1.88 -6.53 -13.94
N VAL A 73 -3.17 -6.50 -13.62
CA VAL A 73 -3.66 -6.17 -12.28
C VAL A 73 -3.09 -7.12 -11.22
N ARG A 74 -3.12 -8.45 -11.47
CA ARG A 74 -2.52 -9.43 -10.55
C ARG A 74 -1.03 -9.19 -10.36
N ARG A 75 -0.30 -8.90 -11.43
CA ARG A 75 1.14 -8.60 -11.39
C ARG A 75 1.41 -7.34 -10.56
N LEU A 76 0.72 -6.24 -10.84
CA LEU A 76 0.87 -4.98 -10.12
C LEU A 76 0.58 -5.14 -8.63
N HIS A 77 -0.51 -5.84 -8.29
CA HIS A 77 -0.88 -6.11 -6.91
C HIS A 77 0.19 -6.91 -6.18
N ALA A 78 0.68 -8.00 -6.78
CA ALA A 78 1.72 -8.83 -6.18
C ALA A 78 3.00 -8.04 -5.90
N LEU A 79 3.45 -7.25 -6.89
CA LEU A 79 4.73 -6.54 -6.83
C LEU A 79 4.73 -5.30 -5.93
N HIS A 80 3.61 -4.59 -5.84
CA HIS A 80 3.61 -3.27 -5.19
C HIS A 80 2.71 -3.16 -3.97
N ILE A 81 1.74 -4.05 -3.80
CA ILE A 81 0.82 -4.04 -2.66
C ILE A 81 1.18 -5.17 -1.71
N ALA A 82 1.11 -6.42 -2.17
CA ALA A 82 1.39 -7.57 -1.32
C ALA A 82 2.84 -7.59 -0.81
N ALA A 83 3.82 -7.32 -1.69
CA ALA A 83 5.23 -7.25 -1.29
C ALA A 83 5.49 -6.14 -0.27
N ARG A 84 4.94 -4.93 -0.50
CA ARG A 84 5.04 -3.80 0.44
C ARG A 84 4.46 -4.16 1.80
N ASP A 85 3.30 -4.80 1.84
CA ASP A 85 2.62 -5.11 3.09
C ASP A 85 3.42 -6.15 3.92
N VAL A 86 4.08 -7.11 3.25
CA VAL A 86 5.03 -8.03 3.89
C VAL A 86 6.23 -7.27 4.47
N GLU A 87 6.87 -6.39 3.68
CA GLU A 87 8.00 -5.58 4.14
C GLU A 87 7.64 -4.71 5.36
N MET A 88 6.46 -4.11 5.34
CA MET A 88 5.93 -3.31 6.45
C MET A 88 5.71 -4.15 7.71
N PHE A 89 5.21 -5.38 7.56
CA PHE A 89 5.05 -6.30 8.67
C PHE A 89 6.40 -6.73 9.26
N GLU A 90 7.37 -7.07 8.42
CA GLU A 90 8.72 -7.43 8.86
C GLU A 90 9.44 -6.29 9.57
N LEU A 91 9.25 -5.04 9.11
CA LEU A 91 9.76 -3.86 9.79
C LEU A 91 9.12 -3.69 11.17
N ALA A 92 7.78 -3.77 11.25
CA ALA A 92 7.07 -3.65 12.52
C ALA A 92 7.51 -4.72 13.54
N GLN A 93 7.75 -5.96 13.08
CA GLN A 93 8.29 -7.02 13.93
C GLN A 93 9.71 -6.74 14.42
N ARG A 94 10.58 -6.17 13.58
CA ARG A 94 11.94 -5.77 13.96
C ARG A 94 11.92 -4.68 15.01
N ASP A 95 11.13 -3.63 14.79
CA ASP A 95 10.99 -2.51 15.72
C ASP A 95 10.51 -2.99 17.10
N LEU A 96 9.54 -3.91 17.13
CA LEU A 96 9.05 -4.50 18.39
C LEU A 96 10.16 -5.27 19.13
N ARG A 97 10.94 -6.10 18.42
CA ARG A 97 12.06 -6.84 19.03
C ARG A 97 13.11 -5.91 19.62
N GLU A 98 13.44 -4.81 18.94
CA GLU A 98 14.39 -3.83 19.45
C GLU A 98 13.91 -3.16 20.74
N LEU A 99 12.62 -2.85 20.86
CA LEU A 99 12.07 -2.24 22.08
C LEU A 99 12.13 -3.17 23.28
N ILE A 100 11.81 -4.45 23.07
CA ILE A 100 11.87 -5.45 24.13
C ILE A 100 13.32 -5.57 24.62
N GLY A 101 14.28 -5.71 23.69
CA GLY A 101 15.70 -5.78 24.06
C GLY A 101 16.22 -4.52 24.79
N ARG A 102 15.76 -3.32 24.40
CA ARG A 102 16.09 -2.09 25.12
C ARG A 102 15.53 -2.07 26.55
N THR A 103 14.31 -2.56 26.73
CA THR A 103 13.66 -2.59 28.06
C THR A 103 14.36 -3.57 29.01
N GLU A 104 14.81 -4.73 28.49
CA GLU A 104 15.60 -5.70 29.26
C GLU A 104 16.96 -5.15 29.68
N GLN A 105 17.59 -4.34 28.82
CA GLN A 105 18.89 -3.75 29.12
C GLN A 105 18.78 -2.58 30.11
N ASP A 106 17.75 -1.74 29.97
CA ASP A 106 17.49 -0.62 30.90
C ASP A 106 17.14 -1.11 32.32
N THR A 107 16.46 -2.26 32.44
CA THR A 107 16.17 -2.88 33.75
C THR A 107 17.42 -3.49 34.38
N ALA A 108 18.29 -4.14 33.60
CA ALA A 108 19.55 -4.67 34.09
C ALA A 108 20.56 -3.58 34.52
N ASP A 109 20.56 -2.42 33.86
CA ASP A 109 21.40 -1.28 34.22
C ASP A 109 20.85 -0.52 35.45
N ALA A 110 19.54 -0.58 35.71
CA ALA A 110 18.93 0.00 36.91
C ALA A 110 19.14 -0.86 38.18
N GLU A 111 19.49 -2.14 38.03
CA GLU A 111 19.75 -3.09 39.12
C GLU A 111 21.24 -3.21 39.50
N ARG A 112 22.14 -2.48 38.83
CA ARG A 112 23.58 -2.37 39.17
C ARG A 112 23.92 -1.09 39.91
#